data_AF-A0A542Y5J4-F1
#
_entry.id   AF-A0A542Y5J4-F1
#
_cell.length_a   1.000
_cell.length_b   1.000
_cell.length_c   1.000
_cell.angle_alpha   90.00
_cell.angle_beta   90.00
_cell.angle_gamma   90.00
#
_symmetry.space_group_name_H-M   'P 1'
#
loop_
_entity.id
_entity.type
_entity.pdbx_description
1 polymer ?
#
loop_
_entity_poly.entity_id
_entity_poly.type
_entity_poly.pdbx_seq_one_letter_code
_entity_poly.pdbx_strand_id
1 'polypeptide(L)'
;MSSSLTVRELAVRLGTPVTLNGPVDTRVDSVRVSDNHVDIAVAPAGCALVLTGEATSASWRLERAIRIAWERAVACVVISSRDASGPEPAELAAKLGLALITLDSGVLDATVRLAAIVATDEASASGTLAEAARAFGVAAASPRRALATLGRLLPDHEFALVDSAGALIEGSVRVREDTAHQIAVAVPFPDSGAPAQILGGPRGTRGERDASRTTAETVARLAIAPLTAWAALRYIDTSRDVVRAQTLLAGVIAAKGAPSGKLRGRLAAGGWPLATRYRVVKVRSEGGRSHELDALVLARVAELDGPAGAAPHGDGWVVFLGAQGSGELRRTEAAAAVLGTEDPRFARLAVGVSTVFAAGEAPVEAVEEADRAALIALSTPGLVMFSEGLTPEAALPALLGADADAAARALLAPLIEVDRDGSLLRTLLASLDHSDRPAQVAQVLGVHRNTVTARLDRVRGLGIDPANPAHRLAIHVAAKRVVDA
;
A
#
# COMPACT_ATOMS: atom_id res chain seq x y z
N MET A 1 10.24 8.49 -29.07
CA MET A 1 10.79 7.22 -29.60
C MET A 1 9.68 6.59 -30.41
N SER A 2 9.87 6.49 -31.72
CA SER A 2 8.90 5.99 -32.69
C SER A 2 8.59 4.52 -32.41
N SER A 3 7.32 4.14 -32.48
CA SER A 3 6.88 2.75 -32.49
C SER A 3 7.34 2.11 -33.80
N SER A 4 8.48 1.42 -33.81
CA SER A 4 8.94 0.75 -35.03
C SER A 4 8.40 -0.67 -35.15
N LEU A 5 7.84 -0.94 -36.33
CA LEU A 5 7.38 -2.25 -36.77
C LEU A 5 8.59 -3.16 -37.02
N THR A 6 8.45 -4.45 -36.71
CA THR A 6 9.47 -5.44 -37.11
C THR A 6 9.39 -5.75 -38.60
N VAL A 7 10.49 -6.21 -39.19
CA VAL A 7 10.55 -6.69 -40.58
C VAL A 7 9.48 -7.78 -40.84
N ARG A 8 9.27 -8.68 -39.87
CA ARG A 8 8.22 -9.70 -39.91
C ARG A 8 6.82 -9.10 -40.05
N GLU A 9 6.48 -8.11 -39.21
CA GLU A 9 5.15 -7.48 -39.22
C GLU A 9 4.92 -6.67 -40.49
N LEU A 10 5.96 -5.97 -40.94
CA LEU A 10 5.97 -5.20 -42.17
C LEU A 10 5.65 -6.09 -43.39
N ALA A 11 6.27 -7.27 -43.44
CA ALA A 11 6.06 -8.28 -44.46
C ALA A 11 4.64 -8.89 -44.44
N VAL A 12 4.07 -9.15 -43.26
CA VAL A 12 2.69 -9.65 -43.13
C VAL A 12 1.67 -8.59 -43.57
N ARG A 13 1.88 -7.32 -43.21
CA ARG A 13 0.96 -6.21 -43.54
C ARG A 13 1.03 -5.76 -45.00
N LEU A 14 2.10 -6.08 -45.72
CA LEU A 14 2.25 -5.80 -47.15
C LEU A 14 1.15 -6.45 -48.01
N GLY A 15 0.61 -7.61 -47.58
CA GLY A 15 -0.49 -8.29 -48.26
C GLY A 15 -0.14 -8.87 -49.63
N THR A 16 1.14 -8.92 -49.98
CA THR A 16 1.69 -9.52 -51.21
C THR A 16 2.56 -10.73 -50.84
N PRO A 17 2.71 -11.73 -51.72
CA PRO A 17 3.68 -12.80 -51.51
C PRO A 17 5.09 -12.19 -51.41
N VAL A 18 5.77 -12.48 -50.30
CA VAL A 18 7.12 -11.99 -49.99
C VAL A 18 7.97 -13.15 -49.49
N THR A 19 9.22 -13.18 -49.92
CA THR A 19 10.23 -14.10 -49.39
C THR A 19 11.11 -13.35 -48.42
N LEU A 20 11.18 -13.82 -47.17
CA LEU A 20 11.99 -13.23 -46.11
C LEU A 20 13.24 -14.06 -45.86
N ASN A 21 14.41 -13.41 -45.90
CA ASN A 21 15.69 -14.00 -45.54
C ASN A 21 16.40 -13.14 -44.48
N GLY A 22 17.12 -13.77 -43.55
CA GLY A 22 17.85 -13.05 -42.49
C GLY A 22 16.99 -12.73 -41.25
N PRO A 23 17.45 -11.80 -40.38
CA PRO A 23 16.78 -11.50 -39.10
C PRO A 23 15.46 -10.77 -39.31
N VAL A 24 14.37 -11.36 -38.84
CA VAL A 24 13.01 -10.85 -39.06
C VAL A 24 12.48 -9.98 -37.91
N ASP A 25 13.18 -9.95 -36.78
CA ASP A 25 12.77 -9.22 -35.58
C ASP A 25 13.42 -7.80 -35.50
N THR A 26 14.16 -7.41 -36.54
CA THR A 26 14.76 -6.07 -36.67
C THR A 26 13.67 -5.01 -36.86
N ARG A 27 13.85 -3.85 -36.23
CA ARG A 27 12.89 -2.73 -36.23
C ARG A 27 13.09 -1.79 -37.43
N VAL A 28 11.99 -1.36 -38.03
CA VAL A 28 11.93 -0.46 -39.19
C VAL A 28 11.30 0.88 -38.80
N ASP A 29 12.07 1.96 -38.91
CA ASP A 29 11.66 3.32 -38.51
C ASP A 29 11.17 4.17 -39.70
N SER A 30 11.64 3.89 -40.91
CA SER A 30 11.29 4.65 -42.11
C SER A 30 11.53 3.84 -43.38
N VAL A 31 11.05 4.31 -44.53
CA VAL A 31 11.23 3.64 -45.83
C VAL A 31 11.97 4.60 -46.77
N ARG A 32 12.98 4.10 -47.49
CA ARG A 32 13.78 4.88 -48.44
C ARG A 32 13.91 4.12 -49.76
N VAL A 33 13.69 4.81 -50.87
CA VAL A 33 13.98 4.27 -52.22
C VAL A 33 15.34 4.77 -52.66
N SER A 34 16.13 3.89 -53.26
CA SER A 34 17.39 4.24 -53.87
C SER A 34 17.57 3.50 -55.19
N ASP A 35 18.08 4.21 -56.20
CA ASP A 35 18.36 3.66 -57.53
C ASP A 35 19.86 3.56 -57.83
N ASN A 36 20.73 4.10 -56.97
CA ASN A 36 22.18 4.17 -57.15
C ASN A 36 22.94 4.03 -55.82
N HIS A 37 24.22 3.65 -55.86
CA HIS A 37 25.01 3.41 -54.63
C HIS A 37 25.35 4.66 -53.80
N VAL A 38 25.27 5.85 -54.40
CA VAL A 38 25.58 7.12 -53.71
C VAL A 38 24.47 7.43 -52.70
N ASP A 39 23.22 7.23 -53.10
CA ASP A 39 22.04 7.45 -52.26
C ASP A 39 21.93 6.43 -51.12
N ILE A 40 22.38 5.18 -51.35
CA ILE A 40 22.47 4.17 -50.29
C ILE A 40 23.43 4.61 -49.18
N ALA A 41 24.55 5.24 -49.55
CA ALA A 41 25.59 5.65 -48.60
C ALA A 41 25.13 6.76 -47.63
N VAL A 42 24.06 7.49 -47.96
CA VAL A 42 23.45 8.51 -47.08
C VAL A 42 22.16 8.04 -46.40
N ALA A 43 21.74 6.78 -46.59
CA ALA A 43 20.57 6.23 -45.93
C ALA A 43 20.70 6.28 -44.39
N PRO A 44 19.61 6.60 -43.66
CA PRO A 44 19.59 6.57 -42.20
C PRO A 44 19.57 5.13 -41.67
N ALA A 45 20.17 4.91 -40.50
CA ALA A 45 20.06 3.64 -39.79
C ALA A 45 18.60 3.30 -39.46
N GLY A 46 18.26 2.02 -39.38
CA GLY A 46 16.92 1.55 -39.04
C GLY A 46 15.85 1.72 -40.13
N CYS A 47 16.20 2.19 -41.34
CA CYS A 47 15.23 2.27 -42.44
C CYS A 47 15.08 0.93 -43.19
N ALA A 48 13.95 0.75 -43.86
CA ALA A 48 13.77 -0.24 -44.93
C ALA A 48 14.22 0.39 -46.26
N LEU A 49 15.30 -0.15 -46.83
CA LEU A 49 15.87 0.35 -48.07
C LEU A 49 15.32 -0.44 -49.25
N VAL A 50 14.60 0.24 -50.12
CA VAL A 50 14.05 -0.31 -51.35
C VAL A 50 14.99 -0.02 -52.51
N LEU A 51 15.55 -1.06 -53.11
CA LEU A 51 16.50 -0.94 -54.21
C LEU A 51 15.79 -1.11 -55.56
N THR A 52 16.12 -0.24 -56.50
CA THR A 52 15.59 -0.26 -57.88
C THR A 52 16.68 0.14 -58.89
N GLY A 53 16.39 0.06 -60.19
CA GLY A 53 17.18 0.74 -61.22
C GLY A 53 18.64 0.29 -61.33
N GLU A 54 19.59 1.23 -61.29
CA GLU A 54 21.01 0.94 -61.49
C GLU A 54 21.58 0.06 -60.36
N ALA A 55 21.13 0.26 -59.13
CA ALA A 55 21.57 -0.50 -57.96
C ALA A 55 21.27 -2.02 -58.09
N THR A 56 20.26 -2.39 -58.88
CA THR A 56 19.85 -3.77 -59.13
C THR A 56 20.18 -4.29 -60.53
N SER A 57 20.80 -3.47 -61.39
CA SER A 57 20.95 -3.78 -62.82
C SER A 57 21.97 -4.89 -63.13
N ALA A 58 22.82 -5.26 -62.17
CA ALA A 58 23.83 -6.31 -62.30
C ALA A 58 24.11 -6.94 -60.93
N SER A 59 24.43 -8.24 -60.89
CA SER A 59 24.63 -8.99 -59.64
C SER A 59 25.67 -8.37 -58.72
N TRP A 60 26.82 -7.92 -59.26
CA TRP A 60 27.88 -7.27 -58.48
C TRP A 60 27.45 -5.90 -57.89
N ARG A 61 26.54 -5.19 -58.57
CA ARG A 61 25.97 -3.94 -58.05
C ARG A 61 25.03 -4.22 -56.89
N LEU A 62 24.16 -5.22 -57.03
CA LEU A 62 23.27 -5.63 -55.95
C LEU A 62 24.05 -6.09 -54.70
N GLU A 63 25.12 -6.88 -54.87
CA GLU A 63 25.98 -7.27 -53.75
C GLU A 63 26.63 -6.05 -53.07
N ARG A 64 27.11 -5.09 -53.85
CA ARG A 64 27.68 -3.84 -53.32
C ARG A 64 26.63 -3.02 -52.57
N ALA A 65 25.42 -2.91 -53.11
CA ALA A 65 24.30 -2.22 -52.46
C ALA A 65 23.96 -2.84 -51.10
N ILE A 66 23.90 -4.18 -51.02
CA ILE A 66 23.64 -4.92 -49.77
C ILE A 66 24.74 -4.66 -48.74
N ARG A 67 26.02 -4.63 -49.15
CA ARG A 67 27.14 -4.32 -48.25
C ARG A 67 27.07 -2.90 -47.71
N ILE A 68 26.80 -1.91 -48.57
CA ILE A 68 26.66 -0.51 -48.13
C ILE A 68 25.45 -0.38 -47.19
N ALA A 69 24.33 -1.04 -47.48
CA ALA A 69 23.15 -1.04 -46.61
C ALA A 69 23.47 -1.62 -45.21
N TRP A 70 24.25 -2.70 -45.16
CA TRP A 70 24.73 -3.26 -43.90
C TRP A 70 25.66 -2.31 -43.14
N GLU A 71 26.63 -1.67 -43.82
CA GLU A 71 27.52 -0.66 -43.20
C GLU A 71 26.76 0.54 -42.62
N ARG A 72 25.59 0.86 -43.20
CA ARG A 72 24.70 1.94 -42.76
C ARG A 72 23.68 1.52 -41.69
N ALA A 73 23.75 0.27 -41.22
CA ALA A 73 22.80 -0.29 -40.24
C ALA A 73 21.33 -0.12 -40.67
N VAL A 74 21.06 -0.32 -41.97
CA VAL A 74 19.69 -0.40 -42.51
C VAL A 74 18.99 -1.62 -41.90
N ALA A 75 17.70 -1.49 -41.58
CA ALA A 75 16.92 -2.55 -40.93
C ALA A 75 16.63 -3.73 -41.85
N CYS A 76 16.26 -3.44 -43.11
CA CYS A 76 16.07 -4.44 -44.14
C CYS A 76 16.26 -3.85 -45.54
N VAL A 77 16.59 -4.73 -46.49
CA VAL A 77 16.67 -4.41 -47.93
C VAL A 77 15.49 -5.06 -48.64
N VAL A 78 14.84 -4.32 -49.54
CA VAL A 78 13.68 -4.76 -50.31
C VAL A 78 14.02 -4.74 -51.80
N ILE A 79 13.86 -5.86 -52.48
CA ILE A 79 14.17 -6.03 -53.92
C ILE A 79 13.05 -6.74 -54.68
N SER A 80 13.00 -6.59 -56.00
CA SER A 80 12.15 -7.43 -56.85
C SER A 80 12.74 -8.83 -57.02
N SER A 81 11.90 -9.87 -57.14
CA SER A 81 12.35 -11.20 -57.54
C SER A 81 12.92 -11.23 -58.97
N ARG A 82 12.52 -10.28 -59.82
CA ARG A 82 13.11 -10.10 -61.17
C ARG A 82 14.56 -9.60 -61.13
N ASP A 83 14.88 -8.84 -60.09
CA ASP A 83 16.18 -8.20 -59.88
C ASP A 83 17.14 -9.12 -59.12
N ALA A 84 16.64 -10.23 -58.56
CA ALA A 84 17.41 -11.22 -57.83
C ALA A 84 18.19 -12.19 -58.75
N SER A 85 18.77 -11.70 -59.84
CA SER A 85 19.54 -12.51 -60.80
C SER A 85 21.03 -12.59 -60.40
N GLY A 86 21.53 -13.79 -60.11
CA GLY A 86 22.96 -14.05 -59.77
C GLY A 86 23.14 -15.00 -58.57
N PRO A 87 24.40 -15.32 -58.17
CA PRO A 87 24.67 -16.10 -56.96
C PRO A 87 24.06 -15.38 -55.74
N GLU A 88 23.38 -16.16 -54.90
CA GLU A 88 22.17 -15.76 -54.17
C GLU A 88 22.34 -14.52 -53.26
N PRO A 89 21.69 -13.38 -53.59
CA PRO A 89 21.64 -12.20 -52.71
C PRO A 89 21.14 -12.49 -51.29
N ALA A 90 20.30 -13.53 -51.17
CA ALA A 90 19.82 -14.06 -49.90
C ALA A 90 20.95 -14.63 -49.03
N GLU A 91 21.91 -15.36 -49.61
CA GLU A 91 23.07 -15.89 -48.89
C GLU A 91 23.97 -14.76 -48.37
N LEU A 92 24.19 -13.72 -49.18
CA LEU A 92 24.98 -12.56 -48.76
C LEU A 92 24.30 -11.81 -47.62
N ALA A 93 23.00 -11.55 -47.74
CA ALA A 93 22.23 -10.91 -46.69
C ALA A 93 22.24 -11.74 -45.39
N ALA A 94 22.09 -13.07 -45.50
CA ALA A 94 22.18 -13.98 -44.36
C ALA A 94 23.57 -13.95 -43.69
N LYS A 95 24.66 -13.96 -44.47
CA LYS A 95 26.04 -13.87 -43.95
C LYS A 95 26.31 -12.54 -43.22
N LEU A 96 25.69 -11.46 -43.67
CA LEU A 96 25.82 -10.13 -43.07
C LEU A 96 24.84 -9.91 -41.90
N GLY A 97 23.90 -10.83 -41.67
CA GLY A 97 22.83 -10.61 -40.70
C GLY A 97 21.91 -9.44 -41.08
N LEU A 98 21.71 -9.21 -42.38
CA LEU A 98 20.81 -8.18 -42.89
C LEU A 98 19.52 -8.84 -43.37
N ALA A 99 18.38 -8.28 -43.02
CA ALA A 99 17.10 -8.81 -43.46
C ALA A 99 16.85 -8.43 -44.94
N LEU A 100 16.50 -9.41 -45.77
CA LEU A 100 16.19 -9.23 -47.18
C LEU A 100 14.74 -9.65 -47.45
N ILE A 101 13.96 -8.72 -48.00
CA ILE A 101 12.58 -8.94 -48.45
C ILE A 101 12.59 -8.97 -49.97
N THR A 102 12.25 -10.12 -50.55
CA THR A 102 12.09 -10.26 -52.00
C THR A 102 10.61 -10.23 -52.35
N LEU A 103 10.24 -9.35 -53.28
CA LEU A 103 8.86 -9.11 -53.71
C LEU A 103 8.62 -9.68 -55.10
N ASP A 104 7.52 -10.40 -55.29
CA ASP A 104 7.10 -10.87 -56.62
C ASP A 104 6.35 -9.81 -57.45
N SER A 105 6.00 -8.69 -56.81
CA SER A 105 5.29 -7.56 -57.41
C SER A 105 6.21 -6.38 -57.72
N GLY A 106 5.64 -5.32 -58.31
CA GLY A 106 6.36 -4.07 -58.58
C GLY A 106 6.84 -3.38 -57.30
N VAL A 107 8.15 -3.13 -57.23
CA VAL A 107 8.84 -2.60 -56.04
C VAL A 107 8.40 -1.18 -55.66
N LEU A 108 7.99 -0.37 -56.63
CA LEU A 108 7.49 0.98 -56.39
C LEU A 108 6.12 0.99 -55.69
N ASP A 109 5.19 0.10 -56.08
CA ASP A 109 3.89 -0.03 -55.39
C ASP A 109 4.07 -0.52 -53.96
N ALA A 110 4.97 -1.50 -53.77
CA ALA A 110 5.32 -1.99 -52.45
C ALA A 110 5.96 -0.89 -51.59
N THR A 111 6.80 -0.01 -52.15
CA THR A 111 7.36 1.13 -51.41
C THR A 111 6.26 2.03 -50.85
N VAL A 112 5.28 2.41 -51.67
CA VAL A 112 4.18 3.29 -51.22
C VAL A 112 3.38 2.62 -50.10
N ARG A 113 3.11 1.30 -50.23
CA ARG A 113 2.45 0.51 -49.19
C ARG A 113 3.28 0.46 -47.90
N LEU A 114 4.58 0.21 -48.00
CA LEU A 114 5.50 0.18 -46.87
C LEU A 114 5.52 1.52 -46.13
N ALA A 115 5.66 2.63 -46.86
CA ALA A 115 5.64 3.97 -46.29
C ALA A 115 4.29 4.28 -45.61
N ALA A 116 3.17 3.89 -46.24
CA ALA A 116 1.84 4.06 -45.68
C ALA A 116 1.63 3.23 -44.40
N ILE A 117 2.14 2.00 -44.34
CA ILE A 117 2.07 1.13 -43.16
C ILE A 117 2.83 1.77 -41.98
N VAL A 118 4.07 2.22 -42.20
CA VAL A 118 4.89 2.85 -41.15
C VAL A 118 4.24 4.15 -40.67
N ALA A 119 3.80 5.01 -41.59
CA ALA A 119 3.15 6.28 -41.24
C ALA A 119 1.81 6.09 -40.49
N THR A 120 1.03 5.07 -40.85
CA THR A 120 -0.25 4.76 -40.18
C THR A 120 -0.02 4.29 -38.75
N ASP A 121 1.02 3.48 -38.51
CA ASP A 121 1.35 2.97 -37.18
C ASP A 121 1.81 4.12 -36.26
N GLU A 122 2.68 5.00 -36.76
CA GLU A 122 3.13 6.19 -36.04
C GLU A 122 1.96 7.16 -35.73
N ALA A 123 1.08 7.40 -36.70
CA ALA A 123 -0.10 8.23 -36.52
C ALA A 123 -1.06 7.62 -35.49
N SER A 124 -1.25 6.29 -35.50
CA SER A 124 -2.07 5.58 -34.52
C SER A 124 -1.50 5.71 -33.11
N ALA A 125 -0.19 5.50 -32.93
CA ALA A 125 0.46 5.65 -31.63
C ALA A 125 0.34 7.09 -31.10
N SER A 126 0.58 8.08 -31.95
CA SER A 126 0.44 9.50 -31.61
C SER A 126 -1.00 9.88 -31.27
N GLY A 127 -1.97 9.35 -32.02
CA GLY A 127 -3.40 9.52 -31.76
C GLY A 127 -3.82 8.97 -30.40
N THR A 128 -3.39 7.74 -30.07
CA THR A 128 -3.63 7.11 -28.77
C THR A 128 -3.03 7.93 -27.63
N LEU A 129 -1.80 8.43 -27.78
CA LEU A 129 -1.16 9.28 -26.77
C LEU A 129 -1.90 10.62 -26.58
N ALA A 130 -2.31 11.27 -27.68
CA ALA A 130 -3.06 12.51 -27.63
C ALA A 130 -4.47 12.32 -27.03
N GLU A 131 -5.11 11.18 -27.27
CA GLU A 131 -6.36 10.82 -26.59
C GLU A 131 -6.12 10.53 -25.10
N ALA A 132 -5.07 9.79 -24.76
CA ALA A 132 -4.70 9.50 -23.37
C ALA A 132 -4.44 10.78 -22.58
N ALA A 133 -3.64 11.70 -23.12
CA ALA A 133 -3.34 12.97 -22.49
C ALA A 133 -4.61 13.80 -22.23
N ARG A 134 -5.57 13.83 -23.18
CA ARG A 134 -6.86 14.49 -22.99
C ARG A 134 -7.73 13.77 -21.96
N ALA A 135 -7.77 12.45 -21.98
CA ALA A 135 -8.60 11.64 -21.08
C ALA A 135 -8.14 11.75 -19.63
N PHE A 136 -6.82 11.78 -19.38
CA PHE A 136 -6.25 11.95 -18.05
C PHE A 136 -6.10 13.42 -17.62
N GLY A 137 -6.12 14.36 -18.57
CA GLY A 137 -6.14 15.80 -18.29
C GLY A 137 -7.46 16.29 -17.70
N VAL A 138 -8.56 15.56 -17.92
CA VAL A 138 -9.82 15.75 -17.18
C VAL A 138 -9.70 14.99 -15.86
N ALA A 139 -10.00 15.64 -14.73
CA ALA A 139 -9.84 15.08 -13.40
C ALA A 139 -10.44 13.66 -13.28
N ALA A 140 -9.59 12.63 -13.37
CA ALA A 140 -9.98 11.27 -13.09
C ALA A 140 -10.04 11.12 -11.56
N ALA A 141 -11.26 11.20 -11.02
CA ALA A 141 -11.48 11.29 -9.58
C ALA A 141 -11.30 9.96 -8.81
N SER A 142 -10.97 8.84 -9.46
CA SER A 142 -10.84 7.54 -8.79
C SER A 142 -9.96 6.54 -9.55
N PRO A 143 -9.33 5.58 -8.83
CA PRO A 143 -8.59 4.47 -9.42
C PRO A 143 -9.39 3.70 -10.45
N ARG A 144 -10.65 3.38 -10.12
CA ARG A 144 -11.56 2.66 -11.02
C ARG A 144 -11.73 3.36 -12.37
N ARG A 145 -11.90 4.69 -12.36
CA ARG A 145 -12.06 5.48 -13.59
C ARG A 145 -10.74 5.59 -14.37
N ALA A 146 -9.61 5.70 -13.68
CA ALA A 146 -8.30 5.70 -14.31
C ALA A 146 -8.01 4.35 -15.00
N LEU A 147 -8.22 3.22 -14.33
CA LEU A 147 -8.04 1.88 -14.91
C LEU A 147 -9.04 1.59 -16.03
N ALA A 148 -10.29 2.03 -15.90
CA ALA A 148 -11.27 1.95 -17.00
C ALA A 148 -10.84 2.77 -18.21
N THR A 149 -10.19 3.93 -18.00
CA THR A 149 -9.63 4.76 -19.07
C THR A 149 -8.46 4.06 -19.76
N LEU A 150 -7.56 3.43 -18.99
CA LEU A 150 -6.48 2.58 -19.54
C LEU A 150 -7.04 1.42 -20.36
N GLY A 151 -8.01 0.67 -19.84
CA GLY A 151 -8.63 -0.43 -20.56
C GLY A 151 -9.39 -0.01 -21.83
N ARG A 152 -9.93 1.21 -21.87
CA ARG A 152 -10.55 1.79 -23.08
C ARG A 152 -9.53 2.16 -24.14
N LEU A 153 -8.40 2.75 -23.74
CA LEU A 153 -7.33 3.18 -24.65
C LEU A 153 -6.44 2.01 -25.12
N LEU A 154 -6.36 0.95 -24.31
CA LEU A 154 -5.52 -0.22 -24.53
C LEU A 154 -6.37 -1.50 -24.35
N PRO A 155 -7.26 -1.82 -25.31
CA PRO A 155 -8.22 -2.93 -25.17
C PRO A 155 -7.55 -4.30 -25.04
N ASP A 156 -6.35 -4.45 -25.59
CA ASP A 156 -5.55 -5.67 -25.54
C ASP A 156 -4.86 -5.90 -24.19
N HIS A 157 -4.97 -4.96 -23.24
CA HIS A 157 -4.34 -5.03 -21.93
C HIS A 157 -5.37 -5.02 -20.80
N GLU A 158 -5.00 -5.67 -19.69
CA GLU A 158 -5.64 -5.52 -18.39
C GLU A 158 -4.69 -4.85 -17.42
N PHE A 159 -5.27 -4.12 -16.46
CA PHE A 159 -4.52 -3.35 -15.48
C PHE A 159 -5.02 -3.61 -14.06
N ALA A 160 -4.09 -3.51 -13.11
CA ALA A 160 -4.35 -3.52 -11.68
C ALA A 160 -3.56 -2.39 -11.02
N LEU A 161 -4.15 -1.76 -10.01
CA LEU A 161 -3.45 -0.86 -9.10
C LEU A 161 -3.25 -1.60 -7.78
N VAL A 162 -2.00 -1.71 -7.34
CA VAL A 162 -1.62 -2.37 -6.09
C VAL A 162 -0.92 -1.39 -5.16
N ASP A 163 -1.03 -1.64 -3.86
CA ASP A 163 -0.27 -0.91 -2.85
C ASP A 163 1.20 -1.38 -2.77
N SER A 164 1.96 -0.83 -1.84
CA SER A 164 3.37 -1.18 -1.59
C SER A 164 3.58 -2.63 -1.13
N ALA A 165 2.54 -3.27 -0.56
CA ALA A 165 2.57 -4.66 -0.12
C ALA A 165 2.07 -5.64 -1.20
N GLY A 166 1.65 -5.14 -2.38
CA GLY A 166 1.09 -5.94 -3.46
C GLY A 166 -0.40 -6.28 -3.26
N ALA A 167 -1.08 -5.67 -2.29
CA ALA A 167 -2.52 -5.82 -2.11
C ALA A 167 -3.27 -5.04 -3.20
N LEU A 168 -4.38 -5.61 -3.67
CA LEU A 168 -5.17 -5.00 -4.73
C LEU A 168 -5.93 -3.78 -4.20
N ILE A 169 -5.65 -2.61 -4.78
CA ILE A 169 -6.47 -1.41 -4.57
C ILE A 169 -7.67 -1.44 -5.52
N GLU A 170 -7.43 -1.73 -6.80
CA GLU A 170 -8.48 -1.78 -7.84
C GLU A 170 -8.00 -2.53 -9.08
N GLY A 171 -8.92 -3.08 -9.88
CA GLY A 171 -8.61 -3.69 -11.20
C GLY A 171 -8.52 -5.22 -11.21
N SER A 172 -7.69 -5.76 -12.11
CA SER A 172 -7.67 -7.21 -12.41
C SER A 172 -6.86 -8.03 -11.39
N VAL A 173 -7.53 -8.96 -10.71
CA VAL A 173 -6.88 -9.94 -9.80
C VAL A 173 -5.88 -10.81 -10.57
N ARG A 174 -6.19 -11.19 -11.81
CA ARG A 174 -5.31 -12.00 -12.66
C ARG A 174 -3.97 -11.30 -12.91
N VAL A 175 -4.00 -10.01 -13.22
CA VAL A 175 -2.78 -9.23 -13.48
C VAL A 175 -1.93 -9.10 -12.21
N ARG A 176 -2.56 -9.02 -11.03
CA ARG A 176 -1.87 -9.01 -9.74
C ARG A 176 -1.16 -10.33 -9.43
N GLU A 177 -1.76 -11.47 -9.78
CA GLU A 177 -1.22 -12.80 -9.47
C GLU A 177 -0.16 -13.29 -10.48
N ASP A 178 -0.13 -12.70 -11.66
CA ASP A 178 0.92 -12.95 -12.65
C ASP A 178 2.27 -12.43 -12.12
N THR A 179 3.37 -13.13 -12.36
CA THR A 179 4.73 -12.67 -11.99
C THR A 179 5.46 -12.02 -13.17
N ALA A 180 4.95 -12.17 -14.39
CA ALA A 180 5.55 -11.67 -15.62
C ALA A 180 4.82 -10.43 -16.16
N HIS A 181 4.70 -9.38 -15.35
CA HIS A 181 4.06 -8.14 -15.77
C HIS A 181 4.81 -7.49 -16.95
N GLN A 182 4.09 -7.16 -18.02
CA GLN A 182 4.68 -6.46 -19.16
C GLN A 182 4.85 -4.97 -18.87
N ILE A 183 3.98 -4.40 -18.04
CA ILE A 183 3.96 -3.00 -17.64
C ILE A 183 3.98 -2.95 -16.12
N ALA A 184 4.95 -2.22 -15.56
CA ALA A 184 5.01 -1.92 -14.14
C ALA A 184 5.40 -0.45 -13.99
N VAL A 185 4.47 0.37 -13.51
CA VAL A 185 4.66 1.82 -13.37
C VAL A 185 4.42 2.22 -11.92
N ALA A 186 5.45 2.81 -11.29
CA ALA A 186 5.35 3.34 -9.96
C ALA A 186 4.47 4.59 -9.92
N VAL A 187 3.55 4.63 -8.95
CA VAL A 187 2.67 5.75 -8.64
C VAL A 187 3.02 6.26 -7.24
N PRO A 188 3.58 7.48 -7.11
CA PRO A 188 3.94 8.01 -5.81
C PRO A 188 2.67 8.34 -5.02
N PHE A 189 2.49 7.65 -3.89
CA PHE A 189 1.50 7.97 -2.88
C PHE A 189 2.17 8.73 -1.73
N PRO A 190 1.45 9.64 -1.02
CA PRO A 190 2.08 10.56 -0.06
C PRO A 190 2.78 9.92 1.14
N ASP A 191 2.36 8.72 1.53
CA ASP A 191 2.66 8.14 2.86
C ASP A 191 3.28 6.74 2.80
N SER A 192 3.32 6.14 1.61
CA SER A 192 3.82 4.77 1.47
C SER A 192 5.35 4.78 1.37
N GLY A 193 6.04 4.09 2.29
CA GLY A 193 7.51 3.89 2.25
C GLY A 193 8.03 3.27 0.95
N ALA A 194 7.14 2.73 0.11
CA ALA A 194 7.38 2.38 -1.29
C ALA A 194 6.17 2.82 -2.15
N PRO A 195 6.34 3.19 -3.43
CA PRO A 195 5.22 3.66 -4.25
C PRO A 195 4.22 2.53 -4.55
N ALA A 196 2.94 2.90 -4.68
CA ALA A 196 1.94 2.04 -5.29
C ALA A 196 2.34 1.72 -6.75
N GLN A 197 1.78 0.67 -7.34
CA GLN A 197 2.16 0.24 -8.69
C GLN A 197 0.94 0.00 -9.58
N ILE A 198 1.00 0.51 -10.81
CA ILE A 198 0.15 0.07 -11.90
C ILE A 198 0.83 -1.11 -12.56
N LEU A 199 0.17 -2.26 -12.51
CA LEU A 199 0.58 -3.48 -13.18
C LEU A 199 -0.28 -3.65 -14.43
N GLY A 200 0.33 -4.03 -15.54
CA GLY A 200 -0.36 -4.27 -16.80
C GLY A 200 0.13 -5.54 -17.49
N GLY A 201 -0.81 -6.30 -18.05
CA GLY A 201 -0.56 -7.54 -18.78
C GLY A 201 -1.53 -7.74 -19.94
N PRO A 202 -1.20 -8.63 -20.88
CA PRO A 202 -2.03 -8.87 -22.06
C PRO A 202 -3.31 -9.62 -21.69
N ARG A 203 -4.40 -9.25 -22.34
CA ARG A 203 -5.74 -9.81 -22.09
C ARG A 203 -5.92 -11.23 -22.66
N GLY A 204 -5.03 -11.65 -23.57
CA GLY A 204 -5.00 -12.98 -24.19
C GLY A 204 -3.63 -13.41 -24.67
N THR A 205 -3.52 -14.63 -25.22
CA THR A 205 -2.27 -15.26 -25.71
C THR A 205 -1.83 -14.81 -27.11
N ARG A 206 -2.49 -13.80 -27.68
CA ARG A 206 -2.22 -13.37 -29.07
C ARG A 206 -1.04 -12.40 -29.10
N GLY A 207 0.10 -12.91 -29.54
CA GLY A 207 1.20 -12.21 -30.22
C GLY A 207 1.62 -10.86 -29.62
N GLU A 208 2.67 -10.90 -28.80
CA GLU A 208 3.41 -9.75 -28.32
C GLU A 208 3.75 -8.77 -29.45
N ARG A 209 3.42 -7.49 -29.25
CA ARG A 209 3.87 -6.39 -30.08
C ARG A 209 4.71 -5.44 -29.23
N ASP A 210 6.03 -5.51 -29.39
CA ASP A 210 7.01 -4.68 -28.68
C ASP A 210 6.73 -3.16 -28.80
N ALA A 211 6.29 -2.74 -29.99
CA ALA A 211 5.85 -1.38 -30.26
C ALA A 211 4.59 -0.99 -29.46
N SER A 212 3.65 -1.93 -29.30
CA SER A 212 2.45 -1.75 -28.48
C SER A 212 2.78 -1.63 -26.99
N ARG A 213 3.81 -2.34 -26.51
CA ARG A 213 4.28 -2.26 -25.12
C ARG A 213 4.79 -0.88 -24.75
N THR A 214 5.60 -0.25 -25.61
CA THR A 214 6.18 1.08 -25.35
C THR A 214 5.10 2.16 -25.29
N THR A 215 4.13 2.13 -26.22
CA THR A 215 2.98 3.03 -26.20
C THR A 215 2.10 2.78 -24.97
N ALA A 216 1.85 1.51 -24.63
CA ALA A 216 1.05 1.14 -23.48
C ALA A 216 1.67 1.60 -22.15
N GLU A 217 2.98 1.43 -22.00
CA GLU A 217 3.72 1.95 -20.83
C GLU A 217 3.64 3.47 -20.73
N THR A 218 3.81 4.18 -21.86
CA THR A 218 3.71 5.64 -21.91
C THR A 218 2.31 6.12 -21.54
N VAL A 219 1.27 5.45 -22.05
CA VAL A 219 -0.14 5.71 -21.69
C VAL A 219 -0.40 5.43 -20.21
N ALA A 220 0.15 4.33 -19.65
CA ALA A 220 0.06 4.03 -18.22
C ALA A 220 0.74 5.11 -17.36
N ARG A 221 1.88 5.65 -17.80
CA ARG A 221 2.57 6.77 -17.13
C ARG A 221 1.73 8.04 -17.07
N LEU A 222 0.86 8.29 -18.04
CA LEU A 222 -0.08 9.43 -17.99
C LEU A 222 -1.13 9.29 -16.89
N ALA A 223 -1.40 8.08 -16.40
CA ALA A 223 -2.30 7.84 -15.28
C ALA A 223 -1.66 8.15 -13.91
N ILE A 224 -0.33 8.34 -13.83
CA ILE A 224 0.37 8.60 -12.56
C ILE A 224 -0.18 9.87 -11.90
N ALA A 225 -0.18 11.00 -12.62
CA ALA A 225 -0.59 12.29 -12.06
C ALA A 225 -2.01 12.28 -11.47
N PRO A 226 -3.07 11.81 -12.16
CA PRO A 226 -4.40 11.76 -11.57
C PRO A 226 -4.51 10.78 -10.39
N LEU A 227 -3.81 9.65 -10.42
CA LEU A 227 -3.82 8.69 -9.30
C LEU A 227 -3.10 9.25 -8.07
N THR A 228 -1.95 9.88 -8.25
CA THR A 228 -1.23 10.59 -7.19
C THR A 228 -2.08 11.73 -6.63
N ALA A 229 -2.76 12.51 -7.49
CA ALA A 229 -3.65 13.57 -7.04
C ALA A 229 -4.84 13.01 -6.22
N TRP A 230 -5.45 11.91 -6.68
CA TRP A 230 -6.50 11.23 -5.93
C TRP A 230 -6.00 10.77 -4.54
N ALA A 231 -4.84 10.11 -4.48
CA ALA A 231 -4.25 9.64 -3.23
C ALA A 231 -3.91 10.81 -2.28
N ALA A 232 -3.37 11.90 -2.83
CA ALA A 232 -3.08 13.12 -2.07
C ALA A 232 -4.34 13.79 -1.51
N LEU A 233 -5.42 13.85 -2.28
CA LEU A 233 -6.70 14.39 -1.80
C LEU A 233 -7.28 13.53 -0.68
N ARG A 234 -7.24 12.19 -0.83
CA ARG A 234 -7.65 11.26 0.23
C ARG A 234 -6.80 11.44 1.49
N TYR A 235 -5.48 11.55 1.35
CA TYR A 235 -4.57 11.82 2.46
C TYR A 235 -4.92 13.13 3.19
N ILE A 236 -5.22 14.20 2.45
CA ILE A 236 -5.62 15.50 3.02
C ILE A 236 -6.98 15.38 3.74
N ASP A 237 -7.95 14.69 3.13
CA ASP A 237 -9.26 14.46 3.74
C ASP A 237 -9.11 13.70 5.07
N THR A 238 -8.38 12.58 5.07
CA THR A 238 -8.06 11.80 6.28
C THR A 238 -7.37 12.69 7.32
N SER A 239 -6.31 13.40 6.94
CA SER A 239 -5.56 14.29 7.83
C SER A 239 -6.44 15.36 8.48
N ARG A 240 -7.40 15.91 7.73
CA ARG A 240 -8.35 16.91 8.25
C ARG A 240 -9.31 16.30 9.27
N ASP A 241 -9.84 15.11 8.99
CA ASP A 241 -10.73 14.41 9.91
C ASP A 241 -10.00 14.03 11.20
N VAL A 242 -8.77 13.55 11.07
CA VAL A 242 -7.86 13.27 12.19
C VAL A 242 -7.62 14.49 13.07
N VAL A 243 -7.21 15.62 12.48
CA VAL A 243 -6.95 16.87 13.25
C VAL A 243 -8.22 17.37 13.92
N ARG A 244 -9.37 17.28 13.23
CA ARG A 244 -10.67 17.66 13.79
C ARG A 244 -11.04 16.78 14.98
N ALA A 245 -10.88 15.47 14.86
CA ALA A 245 -11.15 14.49 15.91
C ALA A 245 -10.22 14.70 17.13
N GLN A 246 -8.94 14.91 16.89
CA GLN A 246 -7.95 15.20 17.93
C GLN A 246 -8.30 16.47 18.71
N THR A 247 -8.75 17.52 18.01
CA THR A 247 -9.20 18.78 18.64
C THR A 247 -10.42 18.56 19.54
N LEU A 248 -11.36 17.70 19.12
CA LEU A 248 -12.52 17.36 19.94
C LEU A 248 -12.10 16.59 21.19
N LEU A 249 -11.24 15.57 21.04
CA LEU A 249 -10.74 14.79 22.17
C LEU A 249 -9.96 15.66 23.18
N ALA A 250 -9.09 16.54 22.70
CA ALA A 250 -8.36 17.47 23.56
C ALA A 250 -9.32 18.36 24.37
N GLY A 251 -10.41 18.83 23.75
CA GLY A 251 -11.46 19.58 24.45
C GLY A 251 -12.19 18.74 25.49
N VAL A 252 -12.41 17.44 25.22
CA VAL A 252 -13.02 16.50 26.16
C VAL A 252 -12.10 16.24 27.36
N ILE A 253 -10.80 15.98 27.14
CA ILE A 253 -9.83 15.74 28.21
C ILE A 253 -9.62 17.00 29.06
N ALA A 254 -9.62 18.19 28.43
CA ALA A 254 -9.50 19.45 29.16
C ALA A 254 -10.72 19.77 30.02
N ALA A 255 -11.89 19.22 29.69
CA ALA A 255 -13.06 19.27 30.56
C ALA A 255 -12.83 18.28 31.71
N LYS A 256 -12.46 18.79 32.89
CA LYS A 256 -12.25 18.01 34.14
C LYS A 256 -13.54 17.36 34.70
N GLY A 257 -14.49 17.01 33.83
CA GLY A 257 -15.86 16.58 34.10
C GLY A 257 -16.71 16.70 32.84
N ALA A 258 -18.02 16.92 33.00
CA ALA A 258 -18.94 17.02 31.86
C ALA A 258 -18.56 18.15 30.87
N PRO A 259 -18.53 17.89 29.54
CA PRO A 259 -18.19 18.91 28.55
C PRO A 259 -19.19 20.09 28.51
N SER A 260 -18.70 21.28 28.13
CA SER A 260 -19.55 22.48 27.96
C SER A 260 -20.65 22.27 26.91
N GLY A 261 -21.74 23.05 26.96
CA GLY A 261 -22.86 22.90 26.02
C GLY A 261 -22.46 23.04 24.55
N LYS A 262 -21.54 23.98 24.24
CA LYS A 262 -20.99 24.16 22.89
C LYS A 262 -20.18 22.95 22.43
N LEU A 263 -19.36 22.38 23.31
CA LEU A 263 -18.58 21.17 23.01
C LEU A 263 -19.49 19.95 22.86
N ARG A 264 -20.48 19.78 23.75
CA ARG A 264 -21.51 18.73 23.63
C ARG A 264 -22.26 18.77 22.30
N GLY A 265 -22.65 19.96 21.83
CA GLY A 265 -23.30 20.11 20.52
C GLY A 265 -22.41 19.64 19.36
N ARG A 266 -21.11 19.97 19.39
CA ARG A 266 -20.15 19.51 18.37
C ARG A 266 -19.91 18.00 18.42
N LEU A 267 -19.81 17.45 19.62
CA LEU A 267 -19.63 16.01 19.86
C LEU A 267 -20.86 15.21 19.39
N ALA A 268 -22.07 15.67 19.72
CA ALA A 268 -23.31 15.05 19.28
C ALA A 268 -23.47 15.09 17.74
N ALA A 269 -23.14 16.22 17.11
CA ALA A 269 -23.14 16.32 15.64
C ALA A 269 -22.10 15.40 14.97
N GLY A 270 -21.06 15.00 15.69
CA GLY A 270 -20.05 14.03 15.26
C GLY A 270 -20.30 12.60 15.74
N GLY A 271 -21.47 12.29 16.33
CA GLY A 271 -21.82 10.93 16.76
C GLY A 271 -21.19 10.44 18.07
N TRP A 272 -20.58 11.31 18.88
CA TRP A 272 -19.91 10.91 20.12
C TRP A 272 -20.93 10.57 21.23
N PRO A 273 -20.88 9.36 21.81
CA PRO A 273 -21.91 8.86 22.74
C PRO A 273 -21.75 9.32 24.20
N LEU A 274 -21.18 10.52 24.45
CA LEU A 274 -20.90 11.01 25.81
C LEU A 274 -22.14 11.50 26.58
N ALA A 275 -23.31 11.57 25.94
CA ALA A 275 -24.57 11.93 26.59
C ALA A 275 -25.25 10.73 27.28
N THR A 276 -24.75 9.52 27.06
CA THR A 276 -25.22 8.26 27.65
C THR A 276 -24.08 7.60 28.40
N ARG A 277 -24.32 6.46 29.07
CA ARG A 277 -23.20 5.61 29.51
C ARG A 277 -22.38 5.15 28.31
N TYR A 278 -21.08 5.06 28.46
CA TYR A 278 -20.16 4.75 27.37
C TYR A 278 -19.01 3.85 27.83
N ARG A 279 -18.36 3.21 26.86
CA ARG A 279 -17.04 2.59 27.01
C ARG A 279 -16.07 3.27 26.05
N VAL A 280 -14.79 3.20 26.38
CA VAL A 280 -13.70 3.60 25.49
C VAL A 280 -12.96 2.36 25.04
N VAL A 281 -12.70 2.29 23.75
CA VAL A 281 -11.86 1.27 23.14
C VAL A 281 -10.59 1.96 22.65
N LYS A 282 -9.43 1.53 23.16
CA LYS A 282 -8.12 1.96 22.66
C LYS A 282 -7.63 0.94 21.63
N VAL A 283 -7.21 1.41 20.46
CA VAL A 283 -6.49 0.63 19.44
C VAL A 283 -5.04 1.06 19.44
N ARG A 284 -4.12 0.10 19.53
CA ARG A 284 -2.66 0.29 19.47
C ARG A 284 -2.05 -0.62 18.42
N SER A 285 -0.99 -0.13 17.78
CA SER A 285 -0.12 -0.90 16.90
C SER A 285 1.25 -1.01 17.56
N GLU A 286 1.91 -2.16 17.39
CA GLU A 286 3.30 -2.35 17.85
C GLU A 286 4.28 -1.32 17.24
N GLY A 287 4.02 -0.89 16.00
CA GLY A 287 4.79 0.18 15.33
C GLY A 287 4.39 1.60 15.72
N GLY A 288 3.46 1.76 16.68
CA GLY A 288 2.87 3.04 17.04
C GLY A 288 1.90 3.59 15.98
N ARG A 289 1.63 4.89 16.05
CA ARG A 289 0.68 5.55 15.16
C ARG A 289 1.31 5.90 13.82
N SER A 290 0.63 5.51 12.74
CA SER A 290 0.94 5.91 11.36
C SER A 290 -0.33 6.42 10.66
N HIS A 291 -0.19 7.02 9.47
CA HIS A 291 -1.37 7.45 8.73
C HIS A 291 -2.13 6.25 8.10
N GLU A 292 -1.48 5.11 7.84
CA GLU A 292 -2.19 3.87 7.52
C GLU A 292 -3.09 3.41 8.68
N LEU A 293 -2.63 3.56 9.94
CA LEU A 293 -3.45 3.25 11.11
C LEU A 293 -4.62 4.21 11.22
N ASP A 294 -4.38 5.51 10.97
CA ASP A 294 -5.43 6.53 10.95
C ASP A 294 -6.54 6.19 9.93
N ALA A 295 -6.16 5.85 8.69
CA ALA A 295 -7.10 5.45 7.66
C ALA A 295 -7.83 4.15 8.00
N LEU A 296 -7.13 3.16 8.55
CA LEU A 296 -7.70 1.87 8.94
C LEU A 296 -8.75 2.03 10.05
N VAL A 297 -8.43 2.76 11.12
CA VAL A 297 -9.35 2.95 12.24
C VAL A 297 -10.58 3.74 11.80
N LEU A 298 -10.41 4.80 11.00
CA LEU A 298 -11.56 5.55 10.47
C LEU A 298 -12.48 4.68 9.60
N ALA A 299 -11.92 3.82 8.75
CA ALA A 299 -12.71 2.87 7.96
C ALA A 299 -13.47 1.87 8.86
N ARG A 300 -12.79 1.25 9.84
CA ARG A 300 -13.40 0.30 10.77
C ARG A 300 -14.47 0.93 11.66
N VAL A 301 -14.27 2.16 12.10
CA VAL A 301 -15.26 2.91 12.88
C VAL A 301 -16.52 3.18 12.05
N ALA A 302 -16.39 3.42 10.75
CA ALA A 302 -17.53 3.60 9.86
C ALA A 302 -18.34 2.30 9.62
N GLU A 303 -17.73 1.13 9.87
CA GLU A 303 -18.38 -0.18 9.80
C GLU A 303 -19.08 -0.59 11.11
N LEU A 304 -18.87 0.15 12.20
CA LEU A 304 -19.47 -0.20 13.49
C LEU A 304 -20.98 0.07 13.53
N ASP A 305 -21.70 -0.83 14.16
CA ASP A 305 -23.13 -0.68 14.42
C ASP A 305 -23.37 0.32 15.57
N GLY A 306 -23.72 1.56 15.19
CA GLY A 306 -24.21 2.59 16.12
C GLY A 306 -23.31 3.83 16.21
N PRO A 307 -23.69 4.80 17.07
CA PRO A 307 -22.92 6.03 17.22
C PRO A 307 -21.57 5.75 17.88
N ALA A 308 -20.49 6.10 17.18
CA ALA A 308 -19.13 6.00 17.65
C ALA A 308 -18.39 7.31 17.43
N GLY A 309 -17.67 7.77 18.45
CA GLY A 309 -16.76 8.92 18.35
C GLY A 309 -15.32 8.43 18.39
N ALA A 310 -14.54 8.65 17.34
CA ALA A 310 -13.14 8.21 17.29
C ALA A 310 -12.19 9.40 17.21
N ALA A 311 -11.03 9.28 17.86
CA ALA A 311 -9.96 10.27 17.78
C ALA A 311 -8.59 9.65 18.06
N PRO A 312 -7.51 10.19 17.49
CA PRO A 312 -6.17 9.76 17.84
C PRO A 312 -5.82 10.19 19.28
N HIS A 313 -5.13 9.30 20.00
CA HIS A 313 -4.63 9.55 21.35
C HIS A 313 -3.30 8.83 21.59
N GLY A 314 -2.24 9.60 21.88
CA GLY A 314 -0.90 9.07 22.07
C GLY A 314 -0.42 8.35 20.81
N ASP A 315 -0.04 7.08 20.98
CA ASP A 315 0.48 6.19 19.95
C ASP A 315 -0.60 5.37 19.20
N GLY A 316 -1.87 5.73 19.35
CA GLY A 316 -2.96 4.98 18.74
C GLY A 316 -4.26 5.78 18.67
N TRP A 317 -5.37 5.07 18.72
CA TRP A 317 -6.72 5.64 18.63
C TRP A 317 -7.59 5.28 19.80
N VAL A 318 -8.50 6.17 20.15
CA VAL A 318 -9.60 5.90 21.09
C VAL A 318 -10.93 5.99 20.35
N VAL A 319 -11.84 5.07 20.67
CA VAL A 319 -13.18 4.99 20.11
C VAL A 319 -14.18 4.93 21.27
N PHE A 320 -15.06 5.91 21.34
CA PHE A 320 -16.14 6.01 22.32
C PHE A 320 -17.36 5.27 21.78
N LEU A 321 -17.83 4.28 22.53
CA LEU A 321 -18.98 3.44 22.19
C LEU A 321 -20.12 3.65 23.20
N GLY A 322 -21.36 3.69 22.72
CA GLY A 322 -22.53 3.78 23.60
C GLY A 322 -22.78 2.48 24.35
N ALA A 323 -22.88 2.55 25.68
CA ALA A 323 -23.01 1.39 26.56
C ALA A 323 -24.42 1.31 27.20
N GLN A 324 -25.44 0.93 26.42
CA GLN A 324 -26.85 0.94 26.86
C GLN A 324 -27.58 -0.38 26.57
N GLY A 325 -28.36 -0.90 27.51
CA GLY A 325 -29.24 -2.06 27.29
C GLY A 325 -28.57 -3.43 27.50
N SER A 326 -29.37 -4.50 27.44
CA SER A 326 -28.98 -5.87 27.83
C SER A 326 -27.94 -6.56 26.93
N GLY A 327 -27.67 -6.02 25.74
CA GLY A 327 -26.66 -6.51 24.79
C GLY A 327 -25.46 -5.57 24.62
N GLU A 328 -25.16 -4.74 25.62
CA GLU A 328 -24.01 -3.83 25.60
C GLU A 328 -22.67 -4.57 25.44
N LEU A 329 -22.34 -5.49 26.35
CA LEU A 329 -21.07 -6.20 26.33
C LEU A 329 -20.80 -6.89 25.00
N ARG A 330 -21.79 -7.63 24.46
CA ARG A 330 -21.67 -8.32 23.16
C ARG A 330 -21.38 -7.36 21.99
N ARG A 331 -21.99 -6.16 22.01
CA ARG A 331 -21.72 -5.14 20.98
C ARG A 331 -20.34 -4.54 21.13
N THR A 332 -19.90 -4.30 22.37
CA THR A 332 -18.54 -3.84 22.65
C THR A 332 -17.51 -4.89 22.22
N GLU A 333 -17.74 -6.17 22.50
CA GLU A 333 -16.90 -7.28 22.03
C GLU A 333 -16.83 -7.33 20.50
N ALA A 334 -17.98 -7.21 19.82
CA ALA A 334 -18.01 -7.17 18.36
C ALA A 334 -17.25 -5.96 17.79
N ALA A 335 -17.43 -4.78 18.38
CA ALA A 335 -16.71 -3.58 17.96
C ALA A 335 -15.21 -3.70 18.21
N ALA A 336 -14.79 -4.23 19.36
CA ALA A 336 -13.38 -4.48 19.67
C ALA A 336 -12.77 -5.51 18.70
N ALA A 337 -13.52 -6.54 18.32
CA ALA A 337 -13.08 -7.53 17.34
C ALA A 337 -12.90 -6.92 15.94
N VAL A 338 -13.84 -6.07 15.48
CA VAL A 338 -13.71 -5.33 14.21
C VAL A 338 -12.48 -4.42 14.25
N LEU A 339 -12.34 -3.62 15.32
CA LEU A 339 -11.22 -2.71 15.50
C LEU A 339 -9.86 -3.43 15.61
N GLY A 340 -9.83 -4.63 16.17
CA GLY A 340 -8.64 -5.46 16.36
C GLY A 340 -8.43 -6.53 15.29
N THR A 341 -9.24 -6.56 14.23
CA THR A 341 -9.10 -7.55 13.14
C THR A 341 -7.69 -7.46 12.56
N GLU A 342 -7.08 -8.59 12.25
CA GLU A 342 -5.73 -8.64 11.67
C GLU A 342 -5.69 -7.87 10.34
N ASP A 343 -4.60 -7.15 10.11
CA ASP A 343 -4.36 -6.43 8.86
C ASP A 343 -2.90 -6.65 8.44
N PRO A 344 -2.63 -7.12 7.21
CA PRO A 344 -1.29 -7.46 6.76
C PRO A 344 -0.25 -6.32 6.88
N ARG A 345 -0.70 -5.06 6.98
CA ARG A 345 0.18 -3.89 7.10
C ARG A 345 0.74 -3.70 8.51
N PHE A 346 0.19 -4.39 9.50
CA PHE A 346 0.58 -4.24 10.90
C PHE A 346 0.97 -5.61 11.47
N ALA A 347 2.14 -5.67 12.13
CA ALA A 347 2.58 -6.90 12.78
C ALA A 347 1.58 -7.34 13.86
N ARG A 348 1.14 -6.40 14.70
CA ARG A 348 0.17 -6.63 15.77
C ARG A 348 -0.69 -5.40 16.02
N LEU A 349 -2.00 -5.61 16.12
CA LEU A 349 -2.99 -4.62 16.53
C LEU A 349 -3.62 -5.10 17.83
N ALA A 350 -3.42 -4.32 18.90
CA ALA A 350 -3.97 -4.59 20.21
C ALA A 350 -5.11 -3.64 20.54
N VAL A 351 -6.12 -4.16 21.24
CA VAL A 351 -7.34 -3.45 21.61
C VAL A 351 -7.55 -3.56 23.12
N GLY A 352 -7.70 -2.42 23.77
CA GLY A 352 -8.05 -2.31 25.18
C GLY A 352 -9.44 -1.71 25.34
N VAL A 353 -10.23 -2.21 26.28
CA VAL A 353 -11.59 -1.73 26.53
C VAL A 353 -11.70 -1.29 27.99
N SER A 354 -12.16 -0.05 28.22
CA SER A 354 -12.45 0.46 29.56
C SER A 354 -13.65 -0.23 30.18
N THR A 355 -13.86 -0.04 31.49
CA THR A 355 -15.16 -0.30 32.14
C THR A 355 -16.25 0.64 31.61
N VAL A 356 -17.49 0.45 32.07
CA VAL A 356 -18.62 1.32 31.71
C VAL A 356 -18.61 2.59 32.55
N PHE A 357 -18.50 3.74 31.90
CA PHE A 357 -18.60 5.06 32.51
C PHE A 357 -20.01 5.64 32.39
N ALA A 358 -20.43 6.41 33.39
CA ALA A 358 -21.70 7.11 33.38
C ALA A 358 -21.65 8.41 32.55
N ALA A 359 -22.83 8.89 32.13
CA ALA A 359 -22.93 10.18 31.48
C ALA A 359 -22.49 11.30 32.44
N GLY A 360 -21.45 12.05 32.07
CA GLY A 360 -20.91 13.17 32.85
C GLY A 360 -19.67 12.86 33.70
N GLU A 361 -19.29 11.59 33.82
CA GLU A 361 -17.97 11.21 34.35
C GLU A 361 -16.85 11.67 33.42
N ALA A 362 -15.67 11.91 34.00
CA ALA A 362 -14.52 12.45 33.28
C ALA A 362 -14.00 11.43 32.26
N PRO A 363 -14.06 11.72 30.94
CA PRO A 363 -13.69 10.72 29.93
C PRO A 363 -12.20 10.37 29.90
N VAL A 364 -11.36 11.15 30.58
CA VAL A 364 -9.92 10.89 30.70
C VAL A 364 -9.63 9.57 31.41
N GLU A 365 -10.38 9.27 32.49
CA GLU A 365 -10.19 8.03 33.26
C GLU A 365 -10.52 6.79 32.41
N ALA A 366 -11.59 6.87 31.61
CA ALA A 366 -11.97 5.82 30.67
C ALA A 366 -10.91 5.60 29.57
N VAL A 367 -10.32 6.69 29.07
CA VAL A 367 -9.25 6.64 28.07
C VAL A 367 -8.00 6.00 28.66
N GLU A 368 -7.59 6.39 29.87
CA GLU A 368 -6.42 5.81 30.55
C GLU A 368 -6.63 4.33 30.87
N GLU A 369 -7.84 3.94 31.29
CA GLU A 369 -8.20 2.56 31.54
C GLU A 369 -8.11 1.69 30.28
N ALA A 370 -8.68 2.15 29.17
CA ALA A 370 -8.57 1.46 27.89
C ALA A 370 -7.11 1.41 27.39
N ASP A 371 -6.32 2.46 27.61
CA ASP A 371 -4.92 2.51 27.18
C ASP A 371 -4.05 1.50 27.93
N ARG A 372 -4.25 1.34 29.25
CA ARG A 372 -3.59 0.31 30.05
C ARG A 372 -3.96 -1.10 29.57
N ALA A 373 -5.24 -1.34 29.33
CA ALA A 373 -5.69 -2.64 28.81
C ALA A 373 -5.09 -2.94 27.44
N ALA A 374 -5.00 -1.96 26.53
CA ALA A 374 -4.42 -2.13 25.21
C ALA A 374 -2.91 -2.39 25.26
N LEU A 375 -2.19 -1.72 26.16
CA LEU A 375 -0.75 -1.94 26.39
C LEU A 375 -0.49 -3.39 26.80
N ILE A 376 -1.26 -3.91 27.76
CA ILE A 376 -1.10 -5.30 28.18
C ILE A 376 -1.55 -6.27 27.08
N ALA A 377 -2.66 -5.99 26.39
CA ALA A 377 -3.16 -6.80 25.28
C ALA A 377 -2.09 -7.02 24.21
N LEU A 378 -1.24 -6.02 23.94
CA LEU A 378 -0.14 -6.10 22.98
C LEU A 378 0.88 -7.18 23.33
N SER A 379 1.01 -7.60 24.59
CA SER A 379 1.90 -8.71 24.98
C SER A 379 1.18 -10.05 25.15
N THR A 380 -0.13 -10.11 24.88
CA THR A 380 -0.93 -11.33 25.01
C THR A 380 -1.34 -11.90 23.66
N PRO A 381 -1.60 -13.23 23.56
CA PRO A 381 -2.10 -13.83 22.33
C PRO A 381 -3.50 -13.33 21.92
N GLY A 382 -4.34 -12.96 22.91
CA GLY A 382 -5.74 -12.60 22.67
C GLY A 382 -5.95 -11.26 21.96
N LEU A 383 -4.95 -10.38 21.95
CA LEU A 383 -4.93 -9.03 21.35
C LEU A 383 -6.09 -8.07 21.73
N VAL A 384 -7.15 -8.55 22.38
CA VAL A 384 -8.25 -7.77 22.95
C VAL A 384 -8.26 -8.00 24.45
N MET A 385 -8.28 -6.92 25.23
CA MET A 385 -8.35 -6.98 26.69
C MET A 385 -9.38 -5.99 27.22
N PHE A 386 -10.30 -6.49 28.02
CA PHE A 386 -11.17 -5.66 28.85
C PHE A 386 -10.45 -5.32 30.14
N SER A 387 -10.62 -4.10 30.62
CA SER A 387 -10.02 -3.66 31.88
C SER A 387 -10.51 -4.47 33.08
N GLU A 388 -11.76 -4.93 33.06
CA GLU A 388 -12.28 -5.87 34.06
C GLU A 388 -11.50 -7.20 34.10
N GLY A 389 -10.84 -7.57 32.99
CA GLY A 389 -9.96 -8.74 32.88
C GLY A 389 -8.47 -8.45 33.12
N LEU A 390 -8.10 -7.19 33.43
CA LEU A 390 -6.72 -6.78 33.70
C LEU A 390 -6.27 -7.31 35.07
N THR A 391 -5.83 -8.56 35.09
CA THR A 391 -5.28 -9.22 36.28
C THR A 391 -3.75 -9.18 36.27
N PRO A 392 -3.09 -9.31 37.45
CA PRO A 392 -1.64 -9.43 37.49
C PRO A 392 -1.11 -10.59 36.64
N GLU A 393 -1.81 -11.73 36.63
CA GLU A 393 -1.45 -12.87 35.78
C GLU A 393 -1.46 -12.51 34.29
N ALA A 394 -2.53 -11.85 33.82
CA ALA A 394 -2.64 -11.41 32.44
C ALA A 394 -1.57 -10.37 32.03
N ALA A 395 -1.06 -9.59 32.98
CA ALA A 395 -0.02 -8.60 32.76
C ALA A 395 1.41 -9.18 32.72
N LEU A 396 1.62 -10.42 33.18
CA LEU A 396 2.95 -11.01 33.29
C LEU A 396 3.75 -11.04 31.97
N PRO A 397 3.17 -11.38 30.80
CA PRO A 397 3.90 -11.32 29.55
C PRO A 397 4.45 -9.91 29.24
N ALA A 398 3.67 -8.87 29.53
CA ALA A 398 4.08 -7.48 29.30
C ALA A 398 5.20 -7.05 30.26
N LEU A 399 5.15 -7.51 31.52
CA LEU A 399 6.18 -7.25 32.54
C LEU A 399 7.53 -7.89 32.24
N LEU A 400 7.56 -8.87 31.34
CA LEU A 400 8.75 -9.55 30.87
C LEU A 400 9.18 -9.10 29.46
N GLY A 401 8.42 -8.18 28.85
CA GLY A 401 8.66 -7.66 27.50
C GLY A 401 9.49 -6.37 27.45
N ALA A 402 9.49 -5.73 26.29
CA ALA A 402 10.25 -4.50 26.03
C ALA A 402 9.75 -3.31 26.87
N ASP A 403 8.43 -3.19 27.07
CA ASP A 403 7.79 -2.07 27.78
C ASP A 403 7.44 -2.40 29.24
N ALA A 404 8.29 -3.20 29.89
CA ALA A 404 7.99 -3.77 31.20
C ALA A 404 7.74 -2.72 32.32
N ASP A 405 8.39 -1.55 32.26
CA ASP A 405 8.15 -0.48 33.25
C ASP A 405 6.81 0.21 33.03
N ALA A 406 6.40 0.39 31.77
CA ALA A 406 5.07 0.90 31.43
C ALA A 406 3.99 -0.11 31.84
N ALA A 407 4.22 -1.40 31.60
CA ALA A 407 3.34 -2.47 32.05
C ALA A 407 3.22 -2.54 33.58
N ALA A 408 4.33 -2.35 34.30
CA ALA A 408 4.34 -2.31 35.76
C ALA A 408 3.51 -1.14 36.32
N ARG A 409 3.68 0.04 35.74
CA ARG A 409 2.86 1.22 36.09
C ARG A 409 1.39 1.03 35.71
N ALA A 410 1.10 0.40 34.57
CA ALA A 410 -0.27 0.12 34.15
C ALA A 410 -0.96 -0.87 35.11
N LEU A 411 -0.28 -1.95 35.50
CA LEU A 411 -0.83 -2.92 36.45
C LEU A 411 -1.07 -2.30 37.83
N LEU A 412 -0.13 -1.47 38.31
CA LEU A 412 -0.19 -0.87 39.64
C LEU A 412 -0.83 0.51 39.69
N ALA A 413 -1.43 0.99 38.59
CA ALA A 413 -2.03 2.33 38.52
C ALA A 413 -3.05 2.60 39.64
N PRO A 414 -4.01 1.70 39.95
CA PRO A 414 -4.97 1.93 41.05
C PRO A 414 -4.28 2.09 42.42
N LEU A 415 -3.15 1.41 42.63
CA LEU A 415 -2.35 1.53 43.85
C LEU A 415 -1.60 2.86 43.90
N ILE A 416 -0.92 3.23 42.81
CA ILE A 416 -0.12 4.45 42.69
C ILE A 416 -0.99 5.70 42.88
N GLU A 417 -2.19 5.72 42.31
CA GLU A 417 -3.14 6.84 42.42
C GLU A 417 -3.57 7.12 43.87
N VAL A 418 -3.73 6.05 44.66
CA VAL A 418 -4.17 6.12 46.06
C VAL A 418 -2.99 6.32 47.01
N ASP A 419 -1.80 5.82 46.65
CA ASP A 419 -0.61 5.77 47.50
C ASP A 419 0.28 7.03 47.42
N ARG A 420 -0.26 8.16 47.88
CA ARG A 420 0.42 9.47 47.80
C ARG A 420 1.80 9.52 48.47
N ASP A 421 2.05 8.68 49.48
CA ASP A 421 3.30 8.66 50.28
C ASP A 421 4.18 7.42 50.01
N GLY A 422 3.81 6.62 49.01
CA GLY A 422 4.51 5.38 48.66
C GLY A 422 4.50 4.33 49.77
N SER A 423 3.63 4.46 50.78
CA SER A 423 3.62 3.59 51.94
C SER A 423 2.95 2.26 51.66
N LEU A 424 1.92 2.24 50.81
CA LEU A 424 1.23 1.02 50.41
C LEU A 424 2.12 0.16 49.50
N LEU A 425 2.77 0.78 48.51
CA LEU A 425 3.69 0.11 47.59
C LEU A 425 4.91 -0.47 48.32
N ARG A 426 5.53 0.29 49.24
CA ARG A 426 6.62 -0.24 50.09
C ARG A 426 6.15 -1.37 50.98
N THR A 427 4.93 -1.29 51.51
CA THR A 427 4.37 -2.37 52.35
C THR A 427 4.13 -3.62 51.51
N LEU A 428 3.60 -3.48 50.30
CA LEU A 428 3.38 -4.57 49.36
C LEU A 428 4.70 -5.27 48.99
N LEU A 429 5.73 -4.51 48.59
CA LEU A 429 7.03 -5.06 48.23
C LEU A 429 7.68 -5.79 49.41
N ALA A 430 7.71 -5.17 50.59
CA ALA A 430 8.24 -5.80 51.80
C ALA A 430 7.47 -7.09 52.17
N SER A 431 6.15 -7.13 51.94
CA SER A 431 5.34 -8.34 52.14
C SER A 431 5.72 -9.46 51.18
N LEU A 432 5.96 -9.13 49.92
CA LEU A 432 6.36 -10.09 48.88
C LEU A 432 7.75 -10.67 49.15
N ASP A 433 8.71 -9.83 49.58
CA ASP A 433 10.07 -10.21 49.97
C ASP A 433 10.10 -11.17 51.18
N HIS A 434 9.19 -11.00 52.12
CA HIS A 434 9.18 -11.74 53.40
C HIS A 434 8.08 -12.81 53.50
N SER A 435 7.60 -13.31 52.35
CA SER A 435 6.61 -14.40 52.29
C SER A 435 5.31 -14.10 53.07
N ASP A 436 4.82 -12.86 53.04
CA ASP A 436 3.62 -12.38 53.74
C ASP A 436 3.61 -12.60 55.26
N ARG A 437 4.77 -12.68 55.93
CA ARG A 437 4.85 -12.76 57.41
C ARG A 437 4.68 -11.37 58.05
N PRO A 438 3.51 -11.02 58.63
CA PRO A 438 3.23 -9.62 58.98
C PRO A 438 4.12 -9.07 60.10
N ALA A 439 4.60 -9.93 61.01
CA ALA A 439 5.52 -9.55 62.07
C ALA A 439 6.91 -9.13 61.53
N GLN A 440 7.39 -9.82 60.50
CA GLN A 440 8.68 -9.55 59.89
C GLN A 440 8.62 -8.29 59.01
N VAL A 441 7.54 -8.13 58.25
CA VAL A 441 7.25 -6.92 57.47
C VAL A 441 7.14 -5.69 58.38
N ALA A 442 6.45 -5.82 59.52
CA ALA A 442 6.32 -4.75 60.51
C ALA A 442 7.67 -4.32 61.08
N GLN A 443 8.56 -5.28 61.38
CA GLN A 443 9.91 -5.01 61.84
C GLN A 443 10.75 -4.26 60.79
N VAL A 444 10.70 -4.68 59.53
CA VAL A 444 11.44 -4.05 58.42
C VAL A 444 10.95 -2.63 58.15
N LEU A 445 9.64 -2.40 58.20
CA LEU A 445 9.05 -1.08 57.93
C LEU A 445 9.04 -0.15 59.16
N GLY A 446 9.43 -0.63 60.34
CA GLY A 446 9.39 0.14 61.59
C GLY A 446 7.97 0.53 62.02
N VAL A 447 6.96 -0.28 61.68
CA VAL A 447 5.55 -0.03 62.01
C VAL A 447 4.96 -1.18 62.82
N HIS A 448 3.76 -1.00 63.34
CA HIS A 448 3.04 -2.06 64.05
C HIS A 448 2.42 -3.07 63.08
N ARG A 449 2.31 -4.35 63.47
CA ARG A 449 1.72 -5.44 62.65
C ARG A 449 0.30 -5.14 62.15
N ASN A 450 -0.48 -4.41 62.96
CA ASN A 450 -1.85 -4.02 62.59
C ASN A 450 -1.84 -3.01 61.44
N THR A 451 -0.85 -2.12 61.39
CA THR A 451 -0.67 -1.15 60.29
C THR A 451 -0.35 -1.88 58.99
N VAL A 452 0.52 -2.88 59.03
CA VAL A 452 0.82 -3.73 57.86
C VAL A 452 -0.45 -4.42 57.36
N THR A 453 -1.21 -5.03 58.27
CA THR A 453 -2.46 -5.72 57.93
C THR A 453 -3.47 -4.78 57.28
N ALA A 454 -3.71 -3.61 57.88
CA ALA A 454 -4.64 -2.62 57.34
C ALA A 454 -4.22 -2.07 55.97
N ARG A 455 -2.91 -1.89 55.74
CA ARG A 455 -2.38 -1.49 54.43
C ARG A 455 -2.56 -2.60 53.39
N LEU A 456 -2.28 -3.86 53.73
CA LEU A 456 -2.48 -4.99 52.81
C LEU A 456 -3.95 -5.25 52.53
N ASP A 457 -4.85 -5.05 53.50
CA ASP A 457 -6.30 -5.10 53.27
C ASP A 457 -6.74 -4.03 52.26
N ARG A 458 -6.17 -2.82 52.35
CA ARG A 458 -6.42 -1.74 51.39
C ARG A 458 -5.89 -2.08 49.99
N VAL A 459 -4.70 -2.67 49.89
CA VAL A 459 -4.13 -3.15 48.61
C VAL A 459 -5.02 -4.25 47.99
N ARG A 460 -5.49 -5.21 48.81
CA ARG A 460 -6.45 -6.23 48.38
C ARG A 460 -7.77 -5.64 47.91
N GLY A 461 -8.25 -4.57 48.54
CA GLY A 461 -9.43 -3.82 48.11
C GLY A 461 -9.31 -3.17 46.73
N LEU A 462 -8.09 -3.03 46.19
CA LEU A 462 -7.81 -2.55 44.83
C LEU A 462 -7.68 -3.69 43.81
N GLY A 463 -7.99 -4.94 44.20
CA GLY A 463 -7.86 -6.12 43.35
C GLY A 463 -6.44 -6.71 43.28
N ILE A 464 -5.49 -6.15 44.03
CA ILE A 464 -4.11 -6.63 44.09
C ILE A 464 -3.97 -7.56 45.30
N ASP A 465 -3.99 -8.87 45.06
CA ASP A 465 -3.84 -9.86 46.11
C ASP A 465 -2.46 -10.55 46.09
N PRO A 466 -1.53 -10.18 47.01
CA PRO A 466 -0.21 -10.82 47.09
C PRO A 466 -0.26 -12.26 47.62
N ALA A 467 -1.36 -12.67 48.26
CA ALA A 467 -1.54 -14.03 48.77
C ALA A 467 -1.92 -15.02 47.66
N ASN A 468 -2.46 -14.53 46.53
CA ASN A 468 -2.78 -15.37 45.38
C ASN A 468 -1.49 -15.83 44.66
N PRO A 469 -1.19 -17.15 44.64
CA PRO A 469 0.02 -17.66 44.00
C PRO A 469 0.15 -17.30 42.52
N ALA A 470 -0.96 -17.22 41.78
CA ALA A 470 -0.96 -16.89 40.35
C ALA A 470 -0.58 -15.41 40.11
N HIS A 471 -0.92 -14.52 41.04
CA HIS A 471 -0.64 -13.09 40.92
C HIS A 471 0.73 -12.71 41.48
N ARG A 472 1.22 -13.48 42.46
CA ARG A 472 2.38 -13.14 43.29
C ARG A 472 3.61 -12.71 42.47
N LEU A 473 3.97 -13.48 41.44
CA LEU A 473 5.14 -13.19 40.62
C LEU A 473 4.98 -11.85 39.87
N ALA A 474 3.85 -11.66 39.20
CA ALA A 474 3.59 -10.45 38.43
C ALA A 474 3.56 -9.20 39.32
N ILE A 475 2.88 -9.27 40.47
CA ILE A 475 2.84 -8.16 41.43
C ILE A 475 4.25 -7.85 41.94
N HIS A 476 5.06 -8.87 42.24
CA HIS A 476 6.42 -8.66 42.74
C HIS A 476 7.31 -7.99 41.69
N VAL A 477 7.31 -8.50 40.46
CA VAL A 477 8.07 -7.89 39.35
C VAL A 477 7.62 -6.45 39.12
N ALA A 478 6.31 -6.20 39.07
CA ALA A 478 5.78 -4.86 38.87
C ALA A 478 6.14 -3.91 40.02
N ALA A 479 5.97 -4.33 41.28
CA ALA A 479 6.27 -3.51 42.44
C ALA A 479 7.75 -3.15 42.50
N LYS A 480 8.63 -4.11 42.19
CA LYS A 480 10.07 -3.88 42.15
C LYS A 480 10.46 -2.86 41.08
N ARG A 481 9.92 -3.01 39.87
CA ARG A 481 10.14 -2.06 38.76
C ARG A 481 9.65 -0.65 39.06
N VAL A 482 8.47 -0.49 39.67
CA VAL A 482 7.94 0.84 40.02
C VAL A 482 8.77 1.52 41.10
N VAL A 483 9.35 0.77 42.05
CA VAL A 483 10.21 1.32 43.11
C VAL A 483 11.61 1.67 42.60
N ASP A 484 12.14 0.90 41.65
CA ASP A 484 13.49 1.08 41.10
C ASP A 484 13.55 2.16 39.99
N ALA A 485 12.40 2.64 39.50
CA ALA A 485 12.25 3.69 38.47
C ALA A 485 12.17 5.09 39.08
#